data_AF-A0A9W4LVC0-F1
#
_entry.id   AF-A0A9W4LVC0-F1
#
_cell.length_a   1.000
_cell.length_b   1.000
_cell.length_c   1.000
_cell.angle_alpha   90.00
_cell.angle_beta   90.00
_cell.angle_gamma   90.00
#
_symmetry.space_group_name_H-M   'P 1'
#
loop_
_entity.id
_entity.type
_entity.pdbx_description
1 polymer ?
#
loop_
_entity_poly.entity_id
_entity_poly.type
_entity_poly.pdbx_seq_one_letter_code
_entity_poly.pdbx_strand_id
1 'polypeptide(L)'
;MFRQIIGSAVGCVLVLGSSLAMTSALADKASATACAAKLGKPGQIIYNKVAPQAAATADLRGLITDETRSLVMSGQVSRGDARPAAEAAGACLVQLRS
;
A
#
# COMPACT_ATOMS: atom_id res chain seq x y z
N MET A 1 -22.07 -11.80 -6.43
CA MET A 1 -22.48 -13.19 -6.16
C MET A 1 -21.31 -13.89 -5.49
N PHE A 2 -21.08 -13.62 -4.21
CA PHE A 2 -21.49 -14.51 -3.11
C PHE A 2 -20.82 -15.89 -3.17
N ARG A 3 -19.61 -16.04 -2.59
CA ARG A 3 -19.35 -17.13 -1.63
C ARG A 3 -18.00 -16.97 -0.90
N GLN A 4 -18.03 -16.17 0.17
CA GLN A 4 -17.45 -16.68 1.41
C GLN A 4 -18.44 -17.70 1.98
N ILE A 5 -17.97 -18.93 2.20
CA ILE A 5 -18.48 -19.87 3.22
C ILE A 5 -17.19 -20.47 3.80
N ILE A 6 -16.70 -19.90 4.91
CA ILE A 6 -16.95 -20.43 6.25
C ILE A 6 -16.41 -21.86 6.35
N GLY A 7 -15.22 -21.99 6.91
CA GLY A 7 -15.03 -22.82 8.10
C GLY A 7 -14.57 -24.22 7.68
N SER A 8 -13.87 -25.00 8.47
CA SER A 8 -13.39 -24.91 9.84
C SER A 8 -12.53 -26.16 9.99
N ALA A 9 -11.55 -26.12 10.88
CA ALA A 9 -10.54 -27.16 11.06
C ALA A 9 -9.61 -27.23 9.83
N VAL A 10 -8.31 -27.26 9.97
CA VAL A 10 -7.51 -28.34 10.56
C VAL A 10 -6.16 -27.65 10.77
N GLY A 11 -5.66 -27.42 11.99
CA GLY A 11 -5.48 -28.45 13.00
C GLY A 11 -4.28 -29.32 12.60
N CYS A 12 -3.06 -28.84 12.84
CA CYS A 12 -1.86 -29.67 12.99
C CYS A 12 -1.59 -30.73 11.90
N VAL A 13 -0.86 -30.39 10.82
CA VAL A 13 -0.13 -31.42 10.06
C VAL A 13 1.22 -30.88 9.61
N LEU A 14 2.28 -31.49 10.16
CA LEU A 14 3.64 -31.49 9.65
C LEU A 14 3.64 -32.07 8.22
N VAL A 15 3.96 -31.26 7.20
CA VAL A 15 4.30 -31.78 5.87
C VAL A 15 5.56 -31.11 5.37
N LEU A 16 6.61 -31.93 5.28
CA LEU A 16 7.80 -31.71 4.47
C LEU A 16 7.40 -31.45 3.01
N GLY A 17 7.95 -30.40 2.42
CA GLY A 17 7.78 -30.10 1.00
C GLY A 17 6.68 -29.07 0.75
N SER A 18 7.08 -27.82 0.56
CA SER A 18 6.22 -26.82 -0.06
C SER A 18 7.08 -25.80 -0.78
N SER A 19 7.07 -25.91 -2.09
CA SER A 19 7.56 -24.94 -3.06
C SER A 19 6.81 -23.61 -2.88
N LEU A 20 7.14 -22.86 -1.83
CA LEU A 20 6.58 -21.53 -1.56
C LEU A 20 7.43 -20.47 -2.26
N ALA A 21 7.35 -20.45 -3.58
CA ALA A 21 7.87 -19.34 -4.38
C ALA A 21 6.70 -18.63 -5.07
N MET A 22 5.80 -18.02 -4.29
CA MET A 22 4.83 -17.01 -4.78
C MET A 22 4.00 -16.45 -3.60
N THR A 23 4.61 -15.69 -2.68
CA THR A 23 3.87 -14.95 -1.63
C THR A 23 4.48 -13.59 -1.27
N SER A 24 5.67 -13.24 -1.78
CA SER A 24 6.31 -11.94 -1.51
C SER A 24 5.38 -10.76 -1.80
N ALA A 25 4.80 -10.68 -3.00
CA ALA A 25 3.96 -9.54 -3.38
C ALA A 25 2.71 -9.30 -2.50
N LEU A 26 2.18 -10.31 -1.79
CA LEU A 26 1.01 -10.14 -0.91
C LEU A 26 1.41 -9.67 0.50
N ALA A 27 2.57 -10.11 0.99
CA ALA A 27 3.10 -9.70 2.30
C ALA A 27 3.51 -8.23 2.30
N ASP A 28 4.20 -7.79 1.24
CA ASP A 28 4.62 -6.40 1.03
C ASP A 28 3.42 -5.44 0.88
N LYS A 29 2.32 -5.94 0.30
CA LYS A 29 1.06 -5.20 0.27
C LYS A 29 0.42 -5.04 1.65
N ALA A 30 0.45 -6.09 2.47
CA ALA A 30 -0.12 -6.05 3.81
C ALA A 30 0.68 -5.12 4.73
N SER A 31 2.02 -5.17 4.68
CA SER A 31 2.89 -4.29 5.46
C SER A 31 2.75 -2.82 5.05
N ALA A 32 2.74 -2.53 3.76
CA ALA A 32 2.53 -1.17 3.25
C ALA A 32 1.15 -0.61 3.63
N THR A 33 0.11 -1.45 3.61
CA THR A 33 -1.25 -1.05 4.04
C THR A 33 -1.30 -0.78 5.54
N ALA A 34 -0.62 -1.59 6.35
CA ALA A 34 -0.50 -1.37 7.79
C ALA A 34 0.29 -0.09 8.11
N CYS A 35 1.32 0.22 7.33
CA CYS A 35 2.05 1.50 7.41
C CYS A 35 1.11 2.66 7.09
N ALA A 36 0.36 2.57 5.99
CA ALA A 36 -0.57 3.60 5.56
C ALA A 36 -1.69 3.86 6.58
N ALA A 37 -2.16 2.83 7.27
CA ALA A 37 -3.19 2.95 8.30
C ALA A 37 -2.76 3.83 9.50
N LYS A 38 -1.45 3.99 9.73
CA LYS A 38 -0.89 4.86 10.78
C LYS A 38 -0.69 6.30 10.32
N LEU A 39 -0.85 6.60 9.04
CA LEU A 39 -0.73 7.95 8.51
C LEU A 39 -1.93 8.81 8.92
N GLY A 40 -1.70 10.12 9.03
CA GLY A 40 -2.79 11.09 9.07
C GLY A 40 -3.59 11.08 7.76
N LYS A 41 -4.80 11.63 7.79
CA LYS A 41 -5.74 11.67 6.65
C LYS A 41 -5.12 12.08 5.30
N PRO A 42 -4.31 13.16 5.18
CA PRO A 42 -3.69 13.51 3.89
C PRO A 42 -2.72 12.43 3.38
N GLY A 43 -1.97 11.77 4.28
CA GLY A 43 -1.05 10.69 3.91
C GLY A 43 -1.77 9.44 3.42
N GLN A 44 -2.91 9.12 4.02
CA GLN A 44 -3.76 8.02 3.55
C GLN A 44 -4.33 8.29 2.16
N ILE A 45 -4.78 9.52 1.88
CA ILE A 45 -5.28 9.91 0.56
C ILE A 45 -4.18 9.73 -0.50
N ILE A 46 -2.98 10.24 -0.23
CA ILE A 46 -1.83 10.10 -1.16
C ILE A 46 -1.47 8.62 -1.36
N TYR A 47 -1.36 7.84 -0.27
CA TYR A 47 -1.05 6.41 -0.36
C TYR A 47 -2.07 5.68 -1.24
N ASN A 48 -3.37 5.85 -0.98
CA ASN A 48 -4.43 5.17 -1.72
C ASN A 48 -4.45 5.54 -3.21
N LYS A 49 -4.11 6.79 -3.53
CA LYS A 49 -4.01 7.29 -4.90
C LYS A 49 -2.83 6.67 -5.66
N VAL A 50 -1.70 6.48 -4.98
CA VAL A 50 -0.42 6.06 -5.58
C VAL A 50 -0.22 4.54 -5.56
N ALA A 51 -0.61 3.85 -4.48
CA ALA A 51 -0.45 2.41 -4.28
C ALA A 51 -0.83 1.52 -5.48
N PRO A 52 -1.93 1.75 -6.23
CA PRO A 52 -2.26 0.91 -7.39
C PRO A 52 -1.26 1.05 -8.55
N GLN A 53 -0.52 2.15 -8.63
CA GLN A 53 0.45 2.46 -9.69
C GLN A 53 1.90 2.28 -9.22
N ALA A 54 2.13 2.22 -7.91
CA ALA A 54 3.46 2.21 -7.27
C ALA A 54 4.34 1.03 -7.67
N ALA A 55 3.75 -0.15 -7.91
CA ALA A 55 4.46 -1.36 -8.32
C ALA A 55 4.83 -1.38 -9.81
N ALA A 56 4.12 -0.62 -10.64
CA ALA A 56 4.33 -0.58 -12.09
C ALA A 56 5.24 0.56 -12.55
N THR A 57 5.48 1.57 -11.69
CA THR A 57 6.34 2.72 -12.03
C THR A 57 7.80 2.49 -11.67
N ALA A 58 8.70 2.83 -12.61
CA ALA A 58 10.13 2.94 -12.34
C ALA A 58 10.47 4.18 -11.49
N ASP A 59 9.69 5.26 -11.63
CA ASP A 59 9.87 6.49 -10.85
C ASP A 59 8.70 6.72 -9.89
N LEU A 60 8.85 6.21 -8.66
CA LEU A 60 7.86 6.42 -7.60
C LEU A 60 7.88 7.83 -7.06
N ARG A 61 9.04 8.46 -7.00
CA ARG A 61 9.15 9.79 -6.42
C ARG A 61 8.43 10.80 -7.31
N GLY A 62 8.59 10.69 -8.64
CA GLY A 62 7.81 11.42 -9.63
C GLY A 62 6.32 11.15 -9.47
N LEU A 63 5.92 9.88 -9.46
CA LEU A 63 4.50 9.49 -9.30
C LEU A 63 3.86 10.06 -8.02
N ILE A 64 4.53 9.94 -6.86
CA ILE A 64 4.04 10.50 -5.60
C ILE A 64 3.90 12.02 -5.72
N THR A 65 4.88 12.69 -6.33
CA THR A 65 4.87 14.16 -6.49
C THR A 65 3.71 14.61 -7.36
N ASP A 66 3.50 13.95 -8.49
CA ASP A 66 2.44 14.29 -9.45
C ASP A 66 1.05 14.04 -8.88
N GLU A 67 0.83 12.88 -8.25
CA GLU A 67 -0.44 12.56 -7.61
C GLU A 67 -0.71 13.47 -6.41
N THR A 68 0.31 13.76 -5.58
CA THR A 68 0.17 14.73 -4.47
C THR A 68 -0.19 16.11 -4.98
N ARG A 69 0.46 16.58 -6.06
CA ARG A 69 0.14 17.86 -6.69
C ARG A 69 -1.30 17.88 -7.20
N SER A 70 -1.73 16.81 -7.87
CA SER A 70 -3.12 16.66 -8.34
C SER A 70 -4.13 16.73 -7.20
N LEU A 71 -3.85 16.06 -6.07
CA LEU A 71 -4.67 16.08 -4.87
C LEU A 71 -4.74 17.48 -4.23
N VAL A 72 -3.63 18.22 -4.24
CA VAL A 72 -3.60 19.61 -3.78
C VAL A 72 -4.42 20.52 -4.68
N MET A 73 -4.28 20.39 -6.00
CA MET A 73 -5.05 21.20 -6.96
C MET A 73 -6.55 20.87 -6.90
N SER A 74 -6.88 19.64 -6.53
CA SER A 74 -8.27 19.19 -6.32
C SER A 74 -8.83 19.56 -4.94
N GLY A 75 -8.03 20.17 -4.05
CA GLY A 75 -8.44 20.54 -2.69
C GLY A 75 -8.57 19.38 -1.70
N GLN A 76 -8.12 18.18 -2.05
CA GLN A 76 -8.20 16.99 -1.19
C GLN A 76 -7.06 16.95 -0.15
N VAL A 77 -5.96 17.64 -0.44
CA VAL A 77 -4.80 17.78 0.45
C VAL A 77 -4.43 19.26 0.52
N SER A 78 -4.27 19.81 1.72
CA SER A 78 -3.81 21.19 1.88
C SER A 78 -2.34 21.32 1.46
N ARG A 79 -1.96 22.47 0.89
CA ARG A 79 -0.55 22.75 0.51
C ARG A 79 0.42 22.62 1.68
N GLY A 80 0.01 22.99 2.89
CA GLY A 80 0.84 22.88 4.10
C GLY A 80 1.10 21.43 4.52
N ASP A 81 0.14 20.55 4.25
CA ASP A 81 0.22 19.14 4.65
C ASP A 81 0.78 18.24 3.55
N ALA A 82 0.81 18.72 2.30
CA ALA A 82 1.13 17.93 1.12
C ALA A 82 2.50 17.27 1.20
N ARG A 83 3.54 18.04 1.52
CA ARG A 83 4.92 17.53 1.59
C ARG A 83 5.12 16.51 2.72
N PRO A 84 4.82 16.82 4.00
CA PRO A 84 5.00 15.84 5.08
C PRO A 84 4.13 14.60 4.87
N ALA A 85 2.91 14.75 4.33
CA ALA A 85 2.06 13.62 3.99
C ALA A 85 2.62 12.76 2.85
N ALA A 86 3.18 13.37 1.81
CA ALA A 86 3.79 12.66 0.68
C ALA A 86 5.06 11.91 1.08
N GLU A 87 5.91 12.49 1.93
CA GLU A 87 7.11 11.85 2.46
C GLU A 87 6.73 10.61 3.30
N ALA A 88 5.75 10.76 4.19
CA ALA A 88 5.27 9.66 5.03
C ALA A 88 4.57 8.55 4.21
N ALA A 89 3.72 8.92 3.23
CA ALA A 89 3.13 7.97 2.30
C ALA A 89 4.20 7.26 1.45
N GLY A 90 5.21 8.00 1.00
CA GLY A 90 6.33 7.46 0.22
C GLY A 90 7.12 6.39 0.96
N ALA A 91 7.38 6.58 2.26
CA ALA A 91 8.02 5.56 3.09
C ALA A 91 7.22 4.25 3.13
N CYS A 92 5.89 4.33 3.23
CA CYS A 92 5.02 3.16 3.15
C CYS A 92 4.99 2.53 1.74
N LEU A 93 5.01 3.36 0.70
CA LEU A 93 4.98 2.89 -0.69
C LEU A 93 6.28 2.21 -1.11
N VAL A 94 7.42 2.49 -0.47
CA VAL A 94 8.66 1.74 -0.68
C VAL A 94 8.53 0.29 -0.20
N GLN A 95 7.83 0.05 0.92
CA GLN A 95 7.56 -1.30 1.43
C GLN A 95 6.62 -2.09 0.52
N LEU A 96 5.81 -1.43 -0.30
CA LEU A 96 4.90 -2.10 -1.23
C LEU A 96 5.66 -2.80 -2.39
N ARG A 97 6.96 -2.55 -2.50
CA ARG A 97 7.80 -2.86 -3.67
C ARG A 97 9.12 -3.53 -3.27
N SER A 98 9.31 -3.80 -1.98
CA SER A 98 10.35 -4.72 -1.48
C SER A 98 10.03 -6.17 -1.84
#